data_AF-A0A821KGV0-F1
#
_entry.id   AF-A0A821KGV0-F1
#
_cell.length_a   1.000
_cell.length_b   1.000
_cell.length_c   1.000
_cell.angle_alpha   90.00
_cell.angle_beta   90.00
_cell.angle_gamma   90.00
#
_symmetry.space_group_name_H-M   'P 1'
#
loop_
_entity.id
_entity.type
_entity.pdbx_description
1 polymer ?
#
loop_
_entity_poly.entity_id
_entity_poly.type
_entity_poly.pdbx_seq_one_letter_code
_entity_poly.pdbx_strand_id
1 'polypeptide(L)'
;SEAVEIVDFMRDAWKLPTPGIIISVTGGAALFEIPSPRIRKLLRQDLVAAAVSTNAWIFTGGTNSGVMKEVGDAFHACRYKGTKTTWKIPCIGIADWYATIGQAYHLYYRLSYTDRADSH
;
A
#
# COMPACT_ATOMS: atom_id res chain seq x y z
N SER A 1 -5.43 -14.16 19.43
CA SER A 1 -4.60 -12.93 19.48
C SER A 1 -5.08 -12.01 18.39
N GLU A 2 -4.87 -10.70 18.54
CA GLU A 2 -5.32 -9.68 17.56
C GLU A 2 -4.85 -9.98 16.13
N ALA A 3 -3.64 -10.53 15.96
CA ALA A 3 -3.12 -10.92 14.66
C ALA A 3 -3.96 -12.02 13.97
N VAL A 4 -4.52 -12.96 14.75
CA VAL A 4 -5.38 -14.02 14.20
C VAL A 4 -6.69 -13.43 13.70
N GLU A 5 -7.27 -12.48 14.44
CA GLU A 5 -8.50 -11.80 14.05
C GLU A 5 -8.35 -11.02 12.73
N ILE A 6 -7.20 -10.37 12.52
CA ILE A 6 -6.88 -9.68 11.26
C ILE A 6 -6.77 -10.68 10.11
N VAL A 7 -6.12 -11.82 10.32
CA VAL A 7 -5.98 -12.86 9.30
C VAL A 7 -7.33 -13.48 8.95
N ASP A 8 -8.16 -13.76 9.95
CA ASP A 8 -9.51 -14.29 9.75
C ASP A 8 -10.38 -13.27 9.03
N PHE A 9 -10.28 -11.98 9.36
CA PHE A 9 -10.97 -10.92 8.64
C PHE A 9 -10.53 -10.83 7.16
N MET A 10 -9.23 -10.88 6.88
CA MET A 10 -8.70 -10.90 5.51
C MET A 10 -9.23 -12.09 4.70
N ARG A 11 -9.40 -13.25 5.34
CA ARG A 11 -9.92 -14.47 4.70
C ARG A 11 -11.44 -14.42 4.53
N ASP A 12 -12.16 -14.12 5.60
CA ASP A 12 -13.59 -14.36 5.69
C ASP A 12 -14.41 -13.15 5.28
N ALA A 13 -13.98 -11.94 5.63
CA ALA A 13 -14.68 -10.72 5.24
C ALA A 13 -14.19 -10.23 3.86
N TRP A 14 -12.88 -10.15 3.65
CA TRP A 14 -12.31 -9.64 2.39
C TRP A 14 -12.20 -10.70 1.29
N LYS A 15 -12.39 -11.99 1.63
CA LYS A 15 -12.34 -13.10 0.67
C LYS A 15 -11.03 -13.16 -0.11
N LEU A 16 -9.91 -12.81 0.53
CA LEU A 16 -8.61 -12.88 -0.11
C LEU A 16 -8.20 -14.35 -0.34
N PRO A 17 -7.61 -14.68 -1.51
CA PRO A 17 -7.12 -16.03 -1.77
C PRO A 17 -5.92 -16.34 -0.87
N THR A 18 -5.76 -17.58 -0.42
CA THR A 18 -4.58 -17.97 0.35
C THR A 18 -3.29 -17.65 -0.43
N PRO A 19 -2.33 -16.92 0.16
CA PRO A 19 -1.07 -16.62 -0.49
C PRO A 19 -0.21 -17.86 -0.62
N GLY A 20 0.57 -17.98 -1.69
CA GLY A 20 1.69 -18.92 -1.75
C GLY A 20 2.85 -18.46 -0.86
N ILE A 21 3.17 -17.16 -0.93
CA ILE A 21 4.15 -16.49 -0.06
C ILE A 21 3.70 -15.08 0.31
N ILE A 22 4.34 -14.50 1.32
CA ILE A 22 4.20 -13.09 1.67
C ILE A 22 5.47 -12.36 1.22
N ILE A 23 5.32 -11.29 0.44
CA ILE A 23 6.41 -10.38 0.09
C ILE A 23 6.15 -9.07 0.83
N SER A 24 7.00 -8.73 1.79
CA SER A 24 6.98 -7.44 2.46
C SER A 24 7.96 -6.49 1.79
N VAL A 25 7.47 -5.36 1.28
CA VAL A 25 8.27 -4.32 0.65
C VAL A 25 8.27 -3.08 1.54
N THR A 26 9.41 -2.87 2.20
CA THR A 26 9.67 -1.73 3.09
C THR A 26 10.70 -0.80 2.47
N GLY A 27 10.67 0.48 2.83
CA GLY A 27 11.65 1.45 2.38
C GLY A 27 11.39 2.84 2.93
N GLY A 28 12.25 3.79 2.59
CA GLY A 28 12.10 5.18 3.02
C GLY A 28 10.82 5.82 2.46
N ALA A 29 10.13 6.57 3.31
CA ALA A 29 8.98 7.40 2.94
C ALA A 29 9.39 8.77 2.35
N ALA A 30 10.67 9.13 2.45
CA ALA A 30 11.26 10.30 1.79
C ALA A 30 11.22 10.14 0.26
N LEU A 31 11.46 11.24 -0.46
CA LEU A 31 11.51 11.23 -1.92
C LEU A 31 12.59 10.23 -2.39
N PHE A 32 12.14 9.09 -2.92
CA PHE A 32 12.98 8.04 -3.46
C PHE A 32 12.89 8.12 -4.98
N GLU A 33 13.98 8.54 -5.60
CA GLU A 33 14.08 8.56 -7.05
C GLU A 33 14.95 7.42 -7.52
N ILE A 34 14.35 6.48 -8.25
CA ILE A 34 15.13 5.53 -9.04
C ILE A 34 15.71 6.30 -10.23
N PRO A 35 17.04 6.50 -10.31
CA PRO A 35 17.64 7.46 -11.25
C PRO A 35 17.44 7.07 -12.71
N SER A 36 17.38 5.76 -12.99
CA SER A 36 17.22 5.25 -14.34
C SER A 36 15.76 4.87 -14.61
N PRO A 37 15.10 5.47 -15.64
CA PRO A 37 13.78 5.04 -16.08
C PRO A 37 13.73 3.57 -16.47
N ARG A 38 14.83 3.03 -17.02
CA ARG A 38 14.94 1.62 -17.38
C ARG A 38 14.94 0.73 -16.14
N ILE A 39 15.72 1.07 -15.12
CA ILE A 39 15.76 0.31 -13.86
C ILE A 39 14.41 0.38 -13.16
N ARG A 40 13.78 1.55 -13.11
CA ARG A 40 12.44 1.73 -12.54
C ARG A 40 11.43 0.81 -13.24
N LYS A 41 11.46 0.76 -14.57
CA LYS A 41 10.58 -0.12 -15.35
C LYS A 41 10.82 -1.60 -15.04
N LEU A 42 12.08 -2.05 -15.06
CA LEU A 42 12.44 -3.44 -14.78
C LEU A 42 12.03 -3.85 -13.37
N LEU A 43 12.37 -3.04 -12.36
CA LEU A 43 11.98 -3.29 -10.97
C LEU A 43 10.47 -3.49 -10.81
N ARG A 44 9.67 -2.60 -11.39
CA ARG A 44 8.19 -2.69 -11.33
C ARG A 44 7.68 -3.95 -12.04
N GLN A 45 8.25 -4.30 -13.19
CA GLN A 45 7.86 -5.49 -13.95
C GLN A 45 8.23 -6.78 -13.21
N ASP A 46 9.45 -6.86 -12.70
CA ASP A 46 9.99 -8.05 -12.03
C ASP A 46 9.29 -8.29 -10.69
N LEU A 47 8.96 -7.22 -9.96
CA LEU A 47 8.15 -7.33 -8.73
C LEU A 47 6.77 -7.93 -9.03
N VAL A 48 6.08 -7.45 -10.07
CA VAL A 48 4.77 -7.99 -10.45
C VAL A 48 4.90 -9.43 -10.96
N ALA A 49 5.94 -9.73 -11.75
CA ALA A 49 6.18 -11.08 -12.26
C ALA A 49 6.42 -12.07 -11.11
N ALA A 50 7.25 -11.70 -10.13
CA ALA A 50 7.50 -12.51 -8.94
C ALA A 50 6.23 -12.73 -8.11
N ALA A 51 5.40 -11.69 -7.96
CA ALA A 51 4.14 -11.81 -7.23
C ALA A 51 3.15 -12.75 -7.92
N VAL A 52 3.05 -12.66 -9.25
CA VAL A 52 2.17 -13.52 -10.05
C VAL A 52 2.66 -14.97 -10.06
N SER A 53 3.96 -15.21 -10.24
CA SER A 53 4.50 -16.57 -10.35
C SER A 53 4.40 -17.36 -9.04
N THR A 54 4.33 -16.67 -7.90
CA THR A 54 4.29 -17.28 -6.57
C THR A 54 2.93 -17.16 -5.88
N ASN A 55 1.93 -16.57 -6.53
CA ASN A 55 0.64 -16.23 -5.91
C ASN A 55 0.85 -15.47 -4.58
N ALA A 56 1.74 -14.47 -4.59
CA ALA A 56 2.11 -13.75 -3.37
C ALA A 56 1.03 -12.77 -2.91
N TRP A 57 0.99 -12.50 -1.60
CA TRP A 57 0.46 -11.23 -1.10
C TRP A 57 1.60 -10.23 -0.97
N ILE A 58 1.36 -8.99 -1.38
CA ILE A 58 2.31 -7.90 -1.20
C ILE A 58 1.88 -7.06 -0.01
N PHE A 59 2.79 -6.86 0.94
CA PHE A 59 2.61 -5.91 2.04
C PHE A 59 3.56 -4.73 1.87
N THR A 60 3.06 -3.52 2.14
CA THR A 60 3.87 -2.30 2.05
C THR A 60 3.38 -1.24 3.05
N GLY A 61 4.12 -0.15 3.23
CA GLY A 61 3.81 0.91 4.20
C GLY A 61 2.58 1.77 3.89
N GLY A 62 1.89 1.54 2.76
CA GLY A 62 0.58 2.13 2.45
C GLY A 62 0.55 3.63 2.12
N THR A 63 1.67 4.35 2.22
CA THR A 63 1.74 5.78 1.85
C THR A 63 2.00 5.98 0.35
N ASN A 64 1.57 7.12 -0.20
CA ASN A 64 1.86 7.50 -1.58
C ASN A 64 3.21 8.25 -1.69
N SER A 65 4.26 7.70 -1.08
CA SER A 65 5.59 8.30 -1.10
C SER A 65 6.69 7.25 -1.17
N GLY A 66 7.88 7.69 -1.60
CA GLY A 66 9.08 6.87 -1.63
C GLY A 66 8.90 5.52 -2.33
N VAL A 67 9.39 4.45 -1.69
CA VAL A 67 9.31 3.07 -2.21
C VAL A 67 7.86 2.59 -2.35
N MET A 68 6.99 2.95 -1.41
CA MET A 68 5.58 2.52 -1.40
C MET A 68 4.84 3.01 -2.65
N LYS A 69 5.15 4.24 -3.12
CA LYS A 69 4.62 4.76 -4.37
C LYS A 69 5.05 3.93 -5.58
N GLU A 70 6.32 3.52 -5.64
CA GLU A 70 6.83 2.69 -6.74
C GLU A 70 6.14 1.31 -6.79
N VAL A 71 5.86 0.72 -5.62
CA VAL A 71 5.08 -0.52 -5.52
C VAL A 71 3.65 -0.31 -6.01
N GLY A 72 2.97 0.72 -5.50
CA GLY A 72 1.60 1.05 -5.91
C GLY A 72 1.46 1.27 -7.42
N ASP A 73 2.38 2.06 -8.00
CA ASP A 73 2.43 2.33 -9.43
C ASP A 73 2.65 1.04 -10.25
N ALA A 74 3.49 0.10 -9.77
CA ALA A 74 3.74 -1.18 -10.44
C ALA A 74 2.44 -2.00 -10.59
N PHE A 75 1.73 -2.20 -9.47
CA PHE A 75 0.51 -2.99 -9.45
C PHE A 75 -0.67 -2.28 -10.14
N HIS A 76 -0.73 -0.95 -10.06
CA HIS A 76 -1.74 -0.17 -10.78
C HIS A 76 -1.56 -0.29 -12.31
N ALA A 77 -0.33 -0.10 -12.81
CA ALA A 77 -0.03 -0.18 -14.24
C ALA A 77 -0.29 -1.59 -14.81
N CYS A 78 -0.04 -2.64 -14.04
CA CYS A 78 -0.30 -4.02 -14.47
C CYS A 78 -1.80 -4.37 -14.48
N ARG A 79 -2.58 -3.87 -13.53
CA ARG A 79 -4.05 -4.02 -13.54
C ARG A 79 -4.69 -3.35 -14.76
N TYR A 80 -4.22 -2.15 -15.11
CA TYR A 80 -4.71 -1.41 -16.28
C TYR A 80 -4.41 -2.13 -17.62
N LYS A 81 -3.31 -2.90 -17.69
CA LYS A 81 -2.91 -3.66 -18.89
C LYS A 81 -3.66 -4.99 -19.09
N GLY A 82 -4.65 -5.30 -18.25
CA GLY A 82 -5.72 -6.23 -18.62
C GLY A 82 -5.43 -7.73 -18.51
N THR A 83 -4.38 -8.18 -17.83
CA THR A 83 -4.22 -9.62 -17.54
C THR A 83 -5.06 -10.00 -16.32
N LYS A 84 -6.07 -10.88 -16.51
CA LYS A 84 -6.95 -11.38 -15.42
C LYS A 84 -6.18 -11.96 -14.21
N THR A 85 -4.92 -12.32 -14.39
CA THR A 85 -4.03 -12.90 -13.37
C THR A 85 -3.56 -11.88 -12.33
N THR A 86 -3.32 -10.62 -12.71
CA THR A 86 -2.82 -9.58 -11.77
C THR A 86 -3.90 -9.05 -10.83
N TRP A 87 -5.17 -9.14 -11.23
CA TRP A 87 -6.32 -8.82 -10.36
C TRP A 87 -6.40 -9.72 -9.13
N LYS A 88 -5.80 -10.91 -9.20
CA LYS A 88 -5.80 -11.89 -8.11
C LYS A 88 -4.71 -11.66 -7.07
N ILE A 89 -3.78 -10.72 -7.29
CA ILE A 89 -2.65 -10.46 -6.39
C ILE A 89 -3.02 -9.36 -5.40
N PRO A 90 -3.25 -9.68 -4.10
CA PRO A 90 -3.52 -8.66 -3.09
C PRO A 90 -2.25 -7.84 -2.84
N CYS A 91 -2.42 -6.51 -2.86
CA CYS A 91 -1.40 -5.55 -2.45
C CYS A 91 -2.01 -4.73 -1.31
N ILE A 92 -1.47 -4.91 -0.11
CA ILE A 92 -2.02 -4.46 1.16
C ILE A 92 -1.08 -3.40 1.74
N GLY A 93 -1.60 -2.19 1.92
CA GLY A 93 -0.89 -1.10 2.57
C GLY A 93 -1.21 -1.08 4.07
N ILE A 94 -0.19 -1.13 4.91
CA ILE A 94 -0.30 -0.91 6.36
C ILE A 94 0.35 0.44 6.66
N ALA A 95 -0.48 1.45 6.91
CA ALA A 95 -0.04 2.78 7.27
C ALA A 95 -0.54 3.13 8.67
N ASP A 96 0.25 3.93 9.39
CA ASP A 96 -0.25 4.59 10.59
C ASP A 96 -1.43 5.50 10.20
N TRP A 97 -2.48 5.48 11.00
CA TRP A 97 -3.65 6.33 10.83
C TRP A 97 -3.26 7.81 10.68
N TYR A 98 -2.30 8.27 11.48
CA TYR A 98 -1.82 9.65 11.46
C TYR A 98 -1.00 10.01 10.22
N ALA A 99 -0.47 9.02 9.50
CA ALA A 99 0.30 9.23 8.28
C ALA A 99 -0.59 9.49 7.05
N THR A 100 -1.92 9.41 7.20
CA THR A 100 -2.87 9.65 6.10
C THR A 100 -3.28 11.11 6.04
N ILE A 101 -3.18 11.70 4.85
CA ILE A 101 -3.45 13.14 4.60
C ILE A 101 -4.84 13.56 5.08
N GLY A 102 -5.87 12.71 4.89
CA GLY A 102 -7.23 13.01 5.34
C GLY A 102 -7.36 13.23 6.85
N GLN A 103 -6.49 12.60 7.65
CA GLN A 103 -6.47 12.77 9.10
C GLN A 103 -5.69 14.02 9.53
N ALA A 104 -4.62 14.37 8.83
CA ALA A 104 -3.94 15.65 9.03
C ALA A 104 -4.92 16.83 8.82
N TYR A 105 -5.77 16.76 7.80
CA TYR A 105 -6.85 17.74 7.62
C TYR A 105 -7.89 17.68 8.75
N HIS A 106 -8.37 16.50 9.15
CA HIS A 106 -9.37 16.39 10.23
C HIS A 106 -8.86 16.92 11.58
N LEU A 107 -7.60 16.64 11.94
CA LEU A 107 -6.96 17.18 13.14
C LEU A 107 -6.76 18.70 13.03
N TYR A 108 -6.34 19.19 11.86
CA TYR A 108 -6.22 20.62 11.61
C TYR A 108 -7.55 21.34 11.83
N TYR A 109 -8.65 20.83 11.26
CA TYR A 109 -9.99 21.41 11.45
C TYR A 109 -10.47 21.30 12.90
N ARG A 110 -10.18 20.20 13.61
CA ARG A 110 -10.58 20.04 15.01
C ARG A 110 -9.87 21.04 15.93
N LEU A 111 -8.56 21.20 15.76
CA LEU A 111 -7.75 22.14 16.58
C LEU A 111 -8.12 23.60 16.30
N SER A 112 -8.35 23.94 15.02
CA SER A 112 -8.76 25.30 14.64
C SER A 112 -10.21 25.64 15.01
N TYR A 113 -11.07 24.65 15.29
CA TYR A 113 -12.42 24.88 15.82
C TYR A 113 -12.42 25.02 17.35
N THR A 114 -11.59 24.25 18.07
CA THR A 114 -11.45 24.38 19.53
C THR A 114 -10.80 25.70 19.92
N ASP A 115 -9.75 26.15 19.22
CA ASP A 115 -9.13 27.46 19.46
C ASP A 115 -10.11 28.64 19.27
N ARG A 116 -11.12 28.47 18.41
CA ARG A 116 -12.17 29.47 18.17
C ARG A 116 -13.31 29.42 19.18
N ALA A 117 -13.54 28.27 19.81
CA ALA A 117 -14.55 28.10 20.85
C ALA A 117 -14.06 28.62 22.21
N ASP A 118 -12.74 28.56 22.46
CA ASP A 118 -12.11 28.97 23.72
C ASP A 118 -11.66 30.45 23.73
N SER A 119 -11.89 31.19 22.65
CA SER A 119 -11.54 32.63 22.50
C SER A 119 -12.73 33.58 22.70
N HIS A 120 -13.85 33.11 23.27
CA HIS A 120 -15.05 33.89 23.59
C HIS A 120 -15.44 33.81 25.06
#